data_AF-A0A9D9V9V1-F1
#
_entry.id   AF-A0A9D9V9V1-F1
#
_cell.length_a   1.000
_cell.length_b   1.000
_cell.length_c   1.000
_cell.angle_alpha   90.00
_cell.angle_beta   90.00
_cell.angle_gamma   90.00
#
_symmetry.space_group_name_H-M   'P 1'
#
loop_
_entity.id
_entity.type
_entity.pdbx_description
1 polymer ?
#
loop_
_entity_poly.entity_id
_entity_poly.type
_entity_poly.pdbx_seq_one_letter_code
_entity_poly.pdbx_strand_id
1 'polypeptide(L)'
;MITIINLSALAEPLKDASIPANMLSYLNENLARQWASIKAFAKLQSDYASPSFASSVLCCGMFGMPIYSYAWILGQIDWDLISQYKLGTIKTKEFLNKLLNVFSFLRDANFPEEITESLFRNREGLISIRDLSSLEELTSEYVALALLEQAWLARMKFSEETDRNTRYFFDQNKDESVYIISNSNEMDCAATIKYLQTTYPSLPWLSDQELESGIEVPNQELSTGIPLTTDGRLKLYVSYAHRAFKIGSVHETRVTTANLLRKLVKAEQIDLEQTKLISQWRGDLEMATTLKIRAVIDSATYFPPTVSNVTKAKAD
;
A
#
# COMPACT_ATOMS: atom_id res chain seq x y z
N MET A 1 4.24 26.27 -11.75
CA MET A 1 3.89 25.05 -12.49
C MET A 1 3.44 24.00 -11.49
N ILE A 2 2.41 23.23 -11.81
CA ILE A 2 1.89 22.15 -10.95
C ILE A 2 2.16 20.81 -11.64
N THR A 3 2.76 19.88 -10.91
CA THR A 3 2.84 18.47 -11.30
C THR A 3 1.81 17.66 -10.55
N ILE A 4 0.95 16.96 -11.26
CA ILE A 4 0.09 15.93 -10.70
C ILE A 4 0.72 14.57 -11.02
N ILE A 5 0.91 13.70 -10.03
CA ILE A 5 1.46 12.36 -10.24
C ILE A 5 0.67 11.30 -9.49
N ASN A 6 0.42 10.16 -10.13
CA ASN A 6 -0.14 9.01 -9.44
C ASN A 6 0.90 8.40 -8.48
N LEU A 7 0.53 8.15 -7.22
CA LEU A 7 1.44 7.61 -6.20
C LEU A 7 2.11 6.31 -6.64
N SER A 8 1.38 5.41 -7.30
CA SER A 8 1.95 4.14 -7.77
C SER A 8 2.79 4.30 -9.04
N ALA A 9 2.75 5.45 -9.73
CA ALA A 9 3.74 5.74 -10.77
C ALA A 9 5.07 6.17 -10.16
N LEU A 10 5.03 6.90 -9.03
CA LEU A 10 6.20 7.37 -8.32
C LEU A 10 6.87 6.25 -7.51
N ALA A 11 6.05 5.51 -6.75
CA ALA A 11 6.47 4.51 -5.80
C ALA A 11 5.55 3.28 -5.91
N GLU A 12 5.72 2.49 -6.98
CA GLU A 12 5.06 1.20 -7.11
C GLU A 12 5.75 0.19 -6.17
N PRO A 13 5.00 -0.47 -5.26
CA PRO A 13 5.49 -1.67 -4.61
C PRO A 13 5.80 -2.75 -5.65
N LEU A 14 6.65 -3.72 -5.30
CA LEU A 14 6.94 -4.88 -6.15
C LEU A 14 5.61 -5.51 -6.61
N LYS A 15 5.44 -5.62 -7.93
CA LYS A 15 4.24 -6.19 -8.54
C LYS A 15 4.03 -7.61 -8.03
N ASP A 16 2.96 -7.81 -7.27
CA ASP A 16 2.40 -9.14 -7.09
C ASP A 16 2.01 -9.67 -8.48
N ALA A 17 2.40 -10.90 -8.81
CA ALA A 17 2.01 -11.46 -10.09
C ALA A 17 0.48 -11.52 -10.22
N SER A 18 -0.04 -11.27 -11.42
CA SER A 18 -1.47 -11.21 -11.69
C SER A 18 -2.21 -12.49 -11.27
N ILE A 19 -3.41 -12.32 -10.70
CA ILE A 19 -4.39 -13.40 -10.46
C ILE A 19 -4.62 -14.18 -11.75
N PRO A 20 -4.23 -15.47 -11.83
CA PRO A 20 -4.71 -16.33 -12.89
C PRO A 20 -6.19 -16.64 -12.65
N ALA A 21 -6.97 -16.66 -13.71
CA ALA A 21 -8.43 -16.76 -13.65
C ALA A 21 -8.99 -18.08 -13.05
N ASN A 22 -8.14 -19.04 -12.65
CA ASN A 22 -8.57 -20.35 -12.17
C ASN A 22 -8.01 -20.69 -10.77
N MET A 23 -8.92 -20.99 -9.83
CA MET A 23 -8.61 -21.42 -8.45
C MET A 23 -7.66 -22.64 -8.38
N LEU A 24 -7.59 -23.48 -9.42
CA LEU A 24 -6.68 -24.63 -9.50
C LEU A 24 -5.22 -24.24 -9.78
N SER A 25 -4.94 -23.08 -10.38
CA SER A 25 -3.54 -22.61 -10.53
C SER A 25 -3.00 -21.97 -9.24
N TYR A 26 -3.88 -21.55 -8.32
CA TYR A 26 -3.50 -21.05 -6.99
C TYR A 26 -2.89 -22.13 -6.09
N LEU A 27 -3.30 -23.39 -6.26
CA LEU A 27 -2.71 -24.54 -5.58
C LEU A 27 -1.33 -24.92 -6.14
N ASN A 28 -0.92 -24.30 -7.26
CA ASN A 28 0.43 -24.41 -7.75
C ASN A 28 1.33 -23.47 -6.92
N GLU A 29 2.27 -24.02 -6.14
CA GLU A 29 3.14 -23.27 -5.22
C GLU A 29 3.81 -22.04 -5.85
N ASN A 30 3.97 -22.01 -7.18
CA ASN A 30 4.57 -20.90 -7.92
C ASN A 30 3.79 -19.57 -7.86
N LEU A 31 2.48 -19.59 -7.66
CA LEU A 31 1.65 -18.37 -7.64
C LEU A 31 1.45 -17.78 -6.25
N ALA A 32 1.25 -18.63 -5.24
CA ALA A 32 1.26 -18.20 -3.84
C ALA A 32 2.64 -17.63 -3.40
N ARG A 33 3.73 -18.06 -4.04
CA ARG A 33 5.08 -17.49 -3.88
C ARG A 33 5.19 -16.02 -4.29
N GLN A 34 4.26 -15.50 -5.08
CA GLN A 34 4.36 -14.18 -5.69
C GLN A 34 3.55 -13.11 -4.94
N TRP A 35 2.76 -13.47 -3.93
CA TRP A 35 1.93 -12.53 -3.15
C TRP A 35 2.47 -12.40 -1.74
N ALA A 36 3.29 -11.38 -1.51
CA ALA A 36 4.04 -11.26 -0.27
C ALA A 36 3.13 -11.17 0.97
N SER A 37 1.99 -10.49 0.86
CA SER A 37 1.03 -10.39 1.98
C SER A 37 0.33 -11.73 2.28
N ILE A 38 -0.13 -12.46 1.25
CA ILE A 38 -0.74 -13.79 1.46
C ILE A 38 0.29 -14.75 2.08
N LYS A 39 1.54 -14.73 1.62
CA LYS A 39 2.63 -15.52 2.20
C LYS A 39 2.88 -15.17 3.66
N ALA A 40 2.86 -13.89 4.01
CA ALA A 40 3.03 -13.47 5.39
C ALA A 40 1.85 -13.92 6.27
N PHE A 41 0.61 -13.80 5.80
CA PHE A 41 -0.56 -14.32 6.52
C PHE A 41 -0.54 -15.84 6.68
N ALA A 42 -0.17 -16.58 5.62
CA ALA A 42 -0.02 -18.03 5.67
C ALA A 42 1.05 -18.46 6.67
N LYS A 43 2.15 -17.68 6.78
CA LYS A 43 3.17 -17.89 7.80
C LYS A 43 2.62 -17.69 9.22
N LEU A 44 1.82 -16.64 9.47
CA LEU A 44 1.18 -16.47 10.78
C LEU A 44 0.29 -17.66 11.14
N GLN A 45 -0.47 -18.20 10.17
CA GLN A 45 -1.26 -19.40 10.40
C GLN A 45 -0.38 -20.61 10.74
N SER A 46 0.70 -20.83 9.98
CA SER A 46 1.61 -21.96 10.23
C SER A 46 2.34 -21.85 11.58
N ASP A 47 2.68 -20.63 12.01
CA ASP A 47 3.47 -20.41 13.21
C ASP A 47 2.63 -20.48 14.50
N TYR A 48 1.34 -20.07 14.45
CA TYR A 48 0.54 -19.85 15.67
C TYR A 48 -0.79 -20.60 15.74
N ALA A 49 -1.30 -21.18 14.64
CA ALA A 49 -2.54 -21.95 14.73
C ALA A 49 -2.30 -23.28 15.48
N SER A 50 -3.20 -23.61 16.42
CA SER A 50 -3.09 -24.85 17.21
C SER A 50 -3.08 -26.10 16.31
N PRO A 51 -2.27 -27.13 16.65
CA PRO A 51 -2.32 -28.44 15.99
C PRO A 51 -3.72 -29.06 15.98
N SER A 52 -4.59 -28.73 16.94
CA SER A 52 -5.97 -29.23 16.98
C SER A 52 -6.89 -28.64 15.89
N PHE A 53 -6.51 -27.51 15.29
CA PHE A 53 -7.19 -26.95 14.11
C PHE A 53 -6.73 -27.62 12.81
N ALA A 54 -5.47 -28.10 12.79
CA ALA A 54 -5.01 -29.04 11.78
C ALA A 54 -5.58 -30.46 12.03
N SER A 55 -6.03 -30.79 13.25
CA SER A 55 -6.22 -32.19 13.66
C SER A 55 -7.48 -32.88 13.18
N SER A 56 -8.52 -32.14 12.80
CA SER A 56 -9.68 -32.74 12.12
C SER A 56 -9.35 -33.18 10.68
N VAL A 57 -8.17 -32.81 10.16
CA VAL A 57 -7.63 -33.22 8.85
C VAL A 57 -6.33 -34.06 9.00
N LEU A 58 -5.77 -34.20 10.22
CA LEU A 58 -4.50 -34.90 10.55
C LEU A 58 -4.56 -36.44 10.59
N CYS A 59 -5.48 -37.11 9.89
CA CYS A 59 -5.40 -38.59 9.87
C CYS A 59 -4.23 -39.11 9.00
N CYS A 60 -3.60 -38.26 8.18
CA CYS A 60 -2.46 -38.61 7.34
C CYS A 60 -1.37 -37.53 7.42
N GLY A 61 -0.16 -37.89 7.88
CA GLY A 61 0.98 -36.99 8.16
C GLY A 61 1.63 -36.29 6.94
N MET A 62 0.83 -35.71 6.04
CA MET A 62 1.28 -34.98 4.84
C MET A 62 1.07 -33.45 4.90
N PHE A 63 0.62 -32.88 6.03
CA PHE A 63 0.07 -31.52 6.07
C PHE A 63 0.92 -30.45 6.79
N GLY A 64 2.20 -30.72 7.09
CA GLY A 64 3.18 -29.67 7.38
C GLY A 64 3.62 -28.86 6.14
N MET A 65 2.91 -29.02 5.02
CA MET A 65 3.23 -28.43 3.73
C MET A 65 2.60 -27.03 3.62
N PRO A 66 3.35 -25.99 3.19
CA PRO A 66 2.87 -24.61 3.08
C PRO A 66 1.54 -24.44 2.34
N ILE A 67 1.21 -25.35 1.42
CA ILE A 67 0.00 -25.35 0.58
C ILE A 67 -1.31 -25.26 1.39
N TYR A 68 -1.37 -25.82 2.60
CA TYR A 68 -2.60 -25.83 3.41
C TYR A 68 -2.85 -24.52 4.12
N SER A 69 -1.80 -23.85 4.59
CA SER A 69 -1.89 -22.49 5.09
C SER A 69 -2.39 -21.54 4.00
N TYR A 70 -1.91 -21.69 2.76
CA TYR A 70 -2.42 -20.90 1.63
C TYR A 70 -3.89 -21.18 1.31
N ALA A 71 -4.29 -22.45 1.26
CA ALA A 71 -5.68 -22.81 1.00
C ALA A 71 -6.63 -22.29 2.10
N TRP A 72 -6.20 -22.38 3.37
CA TRP A 72 -6.94 -21.83 4.50
C TRP A 72 -7.09 -20.31 4.35
N ILE A 73 -6.00 -19.59 4.08
CA ILE A 73 -6.04 -18.15 3.85
C ILE A 73 -7.03 -17.80 2.75
N LEU A 74 -6.92 -18.42 1.58
CA LEU A 74 -7.83 -18.15 0.47
C LEU A 74 -9.30 -18.44 0.80
N GLY A 75 -9.57 -19.44 1.65
CA GLY A 75 -10.91 -19.77 2.13
C GLY A 75 -11.44 -18.84 3.23
N GLN A 76 -10.56 -18.12 3.93
CA GLN A 76 -10.90 -17.22 5.03
C GLN A 76 -10.79 -15.72 4.66
N ILE A 77 -10.26 -15.39 3.48
CA ILE A 77 -10.21 -14.01 3.02
C ILE A 77 -11.64 -13.46 2.94
N ASP A 78 -11.92 -12.52 3.84
CA ASP A 78 -13.12 -11.69 3.78
C ASP A 78 -12.87 -10.57 2.75
N TRP A 79 -13.27 -10.83 1.51
CA TRP A 79 -13.16 -9.88 0.40
C TRP A 79 -13.99 -8.62 0.63
N ASP A 80 -15.09 -8.71 1.39
CA ASP A 80 -15.92 -7.57 1.72
C ASP A 80 -15.21 -6.67 2.75
N LEU A 81 -14.57 -7.26 3.76
CA LEU A 81 -13.73 -6.52 4.70
C LEU A 81 -12.57 -5.79 4.01
N ILE A 82 -11.85 -6.49 3.12
CA ILE A 82 -10.76 -5.89 2.31
C ILE A 82 -11.30 -4.76 1.44
N SER A 83 -12.48 -4.95 0.85
CA SER A 83 -13.17 -3.94 0.05
C SER A 83 -13.49 -2.71 0.88
N GLN A 84 -14.19 -2.86 2.00
CA GLN A 84 -14.57 -1.77 2.91
C GLN A 84 -13.34 -0.96 3.33
N TYR A 85 -12.22 -1.62 3.64
CA TYR A 85 -10.98 -0.95 4.01
C TYR A 85 -10.33 -0.20 2.84
N LYS A 86 -10.21 -0.83 1.66
CA LYS A 86 -9.74 -0.15 0.44
C LYS A 86 -10.65 1.01 0.05
N LEU A 87 -11.95 0.88 0.34
CA LEU A 87 -12.97 1.90 0.17
C LEU A 87 -13.00 2.93 1.33
N GLY A 88 -12.07 2.89 2.27
CA GLY A 88 -12.01 3.77 3.45
C GLY A 88 -13.33 3.90 4.21
N THR A 89 -14.21 2.91 4.10
CA THR A 89 -15.46 2.83 4.85
C THR A 89 -15.18 2.50 6.31
N ILE A 90 -14.06 1.82 6.56
CA ILE A 90 -13.52 1.50 7.89
C ILE A 90 -12.06 1.96 7.96
N LYS A 91 -11.59 2.28 9.16
CA LYS A 91 -10.20 2.73 9.43
C LYS A 91 -9.25 1.55 9.71
N THR A 92 -7.93 1.79 9.71
CA THR A 92 -6.92 0.75 9.96
C THR A 92 -7.16 -0.01 11.26
N LYS A 93 -7.36 0.68 12.39
CA LYS A 93 -7.60 0.02 13.69
C LYS A 93 -8.84 -0.88 13.65
N GLU A 94 -9.92 -0.47 12.99
CA GLU A 94 -11.13 -1.30 12.83
C GLU A 94 -10.89 -2.49 11.89
N PHE A 95 -10.21 -2.26 10.77
CA PHE A 95 -9.84 -3.30 9.81
C PHE A 95 -8.99 -4.39 10.46
N LEU A 96 -7.93 -4.02 11.19
CA LEU A 96 -7.06 -4.97 11.88
C LEU A 96 -7.80 -5.75 12.96
N ASN A 97 -8.69 -5.10 13.72
CA ASN A 97 -9.54 -5.80 14.70
C ASN A 97 -10.50 -6.82 14.06
N LYS A 98 -11.13 -6.45 12.94
CA LYS A 98 -11.97 -7.38 12.17
C LYS A 98 -11.15 -8.53 11.58
N LEU A 99 -9.95 -8.23 11.08
CA LEU A 99 -9.02 -9.24 10.58
C LEU A 99 -8.55 -10.18 11.71
N LEU A 100 -8.34 -9.67 12.91
CA LEU A 100 -8.01 -10.48 14.09
C LEU A 100 -9.13 -11.45 14.46
N ASN A 101 -10.40 -11.18 14.15
CA ASN A 101 -11.46 -12.18 14.31
C ASN A 101 -11.28 -13.38 13.35
N VAL A 102 -10.80 -13.13 12.13
CA VAL A 102 -10.46 -14.18 11.16
C VAL A 102 -9.25 -14.98 11.64
N PHE A 103 -8.24 -14.28 12.17
CA PHE A 103 -7.02 -14.85 12.75
C PHE A 103 -7.12 -14.99 14.27
N SER A 104 -8.27 -15.43 14.77
CA SER A 104 -8.57 -15.45 16.21
C SER A 104 -7.58 -16.24 17.06
N PHE A 105 -6.91 -17.24 16.48
CA PHE A 105 -5.83 -17.99 17.13
C PHE A 105 -4.64 -17.13 17.57
N LEU A 106 -4.46 -15.93 17.00
CA LEU A 106 -3.41 -15.00 17.43
C LEU A 106 -3.72 -14.32 18.77
N ARG A 107 -5.00 -14.25 19.20
CA ARG A 107 -5.37 -13.59 20.47
C ARG A 107 -4.77 -14.30 21.68
N ASP A 108 -4.76 -15.62 21.62
CA ASP A 108 -4.32 -16.50 22.71
C ASP A 108 -2.94 -17.10 22.43
N ALA A 109 -2.25 -16.62 21.39
CA ALA A 109 -0.93 -17.13 21.02
C ALA A 109 0.12 -16.72 22.06
N ASN A 110 1.03 -17.64 22.34
CA ASN A 110 2.21 -17.35 23.15
C ASN A 110 3.32 -16.82 22.23
N PHE A 111 3.53 -15.51 22.23
CA PHE A 111 4.52 -14.86 21.37
C PHE A 111 5.92 -14.91 22.01
N PRO A 112 6.96 -15.34 21.25
CA PRO A 112 8.34 -15.24 21.69
C PRO A 112 8.74 -13.81 22.08
N GLU A 113 9.53 -13.67 23.14
CA GLU A 113 10.03 -12.37 23.63
C GLU A 113 10.77 -11.59 22.54
N GLU A 114 11.56 -12.27 21.70
CA GLU A 114 12.31 -11.62 20.61
C GLU A 114 11.39 -10.94 19.58
N ILE A 115 10.19 -11.51 19.35
CA ILE A 115 9.21 -10.95 18.43
C ILE A 115 8.58 -9.70 19.06
N THR A 116 8.15 -9.80 20.32
CA THR A 116 7.57 -8.69 21.08
C THR A 116 8.53 -7.50 21.14
N GLU A 117 9.79 -7.73 21.49
CA GLU A 117 10.81 -6.68 21.50
C GLU A 117 11.08 -6.10 20.10
N SER A 118 11.14 -6.94 19.08
CA SER A 118 11.37 -6.51 17.70
C SER A 118 10.24 -5.61 17.20
N LEU A 119 8.99 -5.97 17.50
CA LEU A 119 7.83 -5.13 17.19
C LEU A 119 7.90 -3.80 17.92
N PHE A 120 8.20 -3.80 19.21
CA PHE A 120 8.30 -2.57 19.99
C PHE A 120 9.43 -1.63 19.51
N ARG A 121 10.59 -2.19 19.13
CA ARG A 121 11.70 -1.41 18.53
C ARG A 121 11.31 -0.78 17.20
N ASN A 122 10.45 -1.44 16.42
CA ASN A 122 9.99 -0.99 15.11
C ASN A 122 8.61 -0.31 15.15
N ARG A 123 8.08 0.02 16.34
CA ARG A 123 6.69 0.46 16.53
C ARG A 123 6.34 1.72 15.75
N GLU A 124 7.28 2.64 15.54
CA GLU A 124 7.12 3.86 14.73
C GLU A 124 6.77 3.58 13.25
N GLY A 125 6.82 2.32 12.81
CA GLY A 125 6.36 1.89 11.48
C GLY A 125 5.04 1.15 11.48
N LEU A 126 4.36 1.03 12.63
CA LEU A 126 3.20 0.16 12.82
C LEU A 126 2.07 0.94 13.50
N ILE A 127 1.03 1.29 12.74
CA ILE A 127 -0.14 2.06 13.18
C ILE A 127 -0.82 1.41 14.39
N SER A 128 -0.79 0.08 14.48
CA SER A 128 -1.38 -0.69 15.58
C SER A 128 -0.71 -0.47 16.93
N ILE A 129 0.59 -0.13 16.97
CA ILE A 129 1.38 -0.11 18.21
C ILE A 129 2.31 1.10 18.36
N ARG A 130 2.34 2.04 17.41
CA ARG A 130 3.22 3.21 17.45
C ARG A 130 2.98 4.11 18.66
N ASP A 131 1.74 4.20 19.14
CA ASP A 131 1.34 5.09 20.23
C ASP A 131 1.78 4.55 21.61
N LEU A 132 2.35 3.33 21.66
CA LEU A 132 2.77 2.69 22.90
C LEU A 132 4.10 3.30 23.39
N SER A 133 4.13 3.62 24.68
CA SER A 133 5.27 4.29 25.32
C SER A 133 6.25 3.32 25.97
N SER A 134 5.82 2.10 26.29
CA SER A 134 6.65 1.09 26.95
C SER A 134 6.31 -0.33 26.51
N LEU A 135 7.24 -1.26 26.75
CA LEU A 135 7.08 -2.66 26.36
C LEU A 135 5.94 -3.34 27.16
N GLU A 136 5.69 -2.87 28.39
CA GLU A 136 4.62 -3.38 29.25
C GLU A 136 3.22 -3.08 28.72
N GLU A 137 3.07 -2.06 27.88
CA GLU A 137 1.80 -1.73 27.21
C GLU A 137 1.52 -2.67 26.02
N LEU A 138 2.53 -3.40 25.54
CA LEU A 138 2.44 -4.29 24.38
C LEU A 138 1.80 -5.64 24.77
N THR A 139 0.48 -5.63 24.97
CA THR A 139 -0.32 -6.82 25.25
C THR A 139 -0.29 -7.82 24.09
N SER A 140 -0.67 -9.09 24.34
CA SER A 140 -0.79 -10.11 23.29
C SER A 140 -1.71 -9.68 22.14
N GLU A 141 -2.77 -8.92 22.43
CA GLU A 141 -3.66 -8.38 21.40
C GLU A 141 -2.93 -7.37 20.50
N TYR A 142 -2.14 -6.46 21.08
CA TYR A 142 -1.34 -5.52 20.29
C TYR A 142 -0.25 -6.21 19.47
N VAL A 143 0.39 -7.25 20.01
CA VAL A 143 1.33 -8.09 19.24
C VAL A 143 0.63 -8.74 18.05
N ALA A 144 -0.57 -9.30 18.25
CA ALA A 144 -1.35 -9.91 17.18
C ALA A 144 -1.73 -8.90 16.09
N LEU A 145 -2.21 -7.71 16.47
CA LEU A 145 -2.55 -6.64 15.53
C LEU A 145 -1.33 -6.17 14.73
N ALA A 146 -0.18 -6.01 15.39
CA ALA A 146 1.08 -5.63 14.75
C ALA A 146 1.58 -6.68 13.75
N LEU A 147 1.44 -7.97 14.06
CA LEU A 147 1.77 -9.05 13.14
C LEU A 147 0.84 -9.07 11.91
N LEU A 148 -0.46 -8.83 12.10
CA LEU A 148 -1.42 -8.73 10.99
C LEU A 148 -1.13 -7.52 10.10
N GLU A 149 -0.75 -6.39 10.69
CA GLU A 149 -0.30 -5.20 9.96
C GLU A 149 0.97 -5.48 9.15
N GLN A 150 1.99 -6.09 9.76
CA GLN A 150 3.20 -6.51 9.04
C GLN A 150 2.89 -7.48 7.90
N ALA A 151 1.97 -8.42 8.12
CA ALA A 151 1.54 -9.34 7.08
C ALA A 151 0.82 -8.61 5.94
N TRP A 152 -0.04 -7.62 6.24
CA TRP A 152 -0.63 -6.77 5.21
C TRP A 152 0.42 -6.00 4.41
N LEU A 153 1.38 -5.37 5.11
CA LEU A 153 2.42 -4.53 4.54
C LEU A 153 3.56 -5.32 3.89
N ALA A 154 3.57 -6.65 3.94
CA ALA A 154 4.66 -7.46 3.38
C ALA A 154 4.86 -7.26 1.86
N ARG A 155 3.84 -6.79 1.14
CA ARG A 155 3.92 -6.38 -0.28
C ARG A 155 4.50 -4.99 -0.51
N MET A 156 4.60 -4.15 0.51
CA MET A 156 5.13 -2.79 0.43
C MET A 156 6.66 -2.79 0.40
N LYS A 157 7.22 -3.55 -0.54
CA LYS A 157 8.65 -3.61 -0.84
C LYS A 157 8.89 -2.81 -2.10
N PHE A 158 9.89 -1.95 -2.09
CA PHE A 158 10.24 -1.09 -3.21
C PHE A 158 11.54 -1.57 -3.84
N SER A 159 11.65 -1.41 -5.16
CA SER A 159 12.81 -1.86 -5.93
C SER A 159 13.84 -0.74 -6.10
N GLU A 160 15.07 -1.07 -6.49
CA GLU A 160 16.08 -0.06 -6.86
C GLU A 160 15.61 0.85 -8.01
N GLU A 161 14.77 0.32 -8.91
CA GLU A 161 14.13 1.11 -9.96
C GLU A 161 13.16 2.14 -9.36
N THR A 162 12.39 1.74 -8.35
CA THR A 162 11.51 2.64 -7.60
C THR A 162 12.31 3.76 -6.92
N ASP A 163 13.45 3.43 -6.30
CA ASP A 163 14.34 4.41 -5.65
C ASP A 163 14.84 5.45 -6.65
N ARG A 164 15.34 4.98 -7.80
CA ARG A 164 15.84 5.83 -8.87
C ARG A 164 14.74 6.74 -9.42
N ASN A 165 13.55 6.20 -9.68
CA ASN A 165 12.43 6.95 -10.21
C ASN A 165 11.98 8.03 -9.22
N THR A 166 11.95 7.71 -7.92
CA THR A 166 11.62 8.67 -6.87
C THR A 166 12.62 9.82 -6.80
N ARG A 167 13.93 9.54 -6.80
CA ARG A 167 14.97 10.57 -6.80
C ARG A 167 14.90 11.43 -8.05
N TYR A 168 14.83 10.80 -9.22
CA TYR A 168 14.71 11.49 -10.50
C TYR A 168 13.48 12.41 -10.52
N PHE A 169 12.33 11.93 -10.06
CA PHE A 169 11.11 12.72 -10.00
C PHE A 169 11.29 14.00 -9.18
N PHE A 170 11.78 13.89 -7.95
CA PHE A 170 11.92 15.05 -7.08
C PHE A 170 12.98 16.03 -7.60
N ASP A 171 14.07 15.54 -8.19
CA ASP A 171 15.10 16.40 -8.80
C ASP A 171 14.56 17.17 -10.01
N GLN A 172 13.75 16.54 -10.87
CA GLN A 172 13.14 17.19 -12.03
C GLN A 172 12.02 18.18 -11.66
N ASN A 173 11.41 18.02 -10.49
CA ASN A 173 10.27 18.84 -10.05
C ASN A 173 10.58 19.65 -8.79
N LYS A 174 11.85 19.95 -8.51
CA LYS A 174 12.28 20.60 -7.25
C LYS A 174 11.64 21.98 -7.02
N ASP A 175 11.33 22.71 -8.09
CA ASP A 175 10.77 24.07 -8.06
C ASP A 175 9.26 24.10 -8.34
N GLU A 176 8.61 22.94 -8.46
CA GLU A 176 7.18 22.82 -8.78
C GLU A 176 6.35 22.47 -7.54
N SER A 177 5.08 22.89 -7.53
CA SER A 177 4.10 22.31 -6.60
C SER A 177 3.70 20.92 -7.09
N VAL A 178 3.74 19.93 -6.22
CA VAL A 178 3.48 18.52 -6.56
C VAL A 178 2.25 18.02 -5.83
N TYR A 179 1.26 17.57 -6.61
CA TYR A 179 0.04 16.93 -6.12
C TYR A 179 0.12 15.43 -6.42
N ILE A 180 0.32 14.64 -5.37
CA ILE A 180 0.27 13.18 -5.44
C ILE A 180 -1.19 12.75 -5.34
N ILE A 181 -1.66 11.94 -6.29
CA ILE A 181 -2.99 11.32 -6.25
C ILE A 181 -2.86 9.81 -5.98
N SER A 182 -3.70 9.27 -5.09
CA SER A 182 -3.64 7.86 -4.69
C SER A 182 -5.02 7.21 -4.60
N ASN A 183 -5.10 5.93 -4.98
CA ASN A 183 -6.26 5.05 -4.77
C ASN A 183 -5.93 3.89 -3.81
N SER A 184 -5.00 4.12 -2.89
CA SER A 184 -4.62 3.15 -1.85
C SER A 184 -5.32 3.43 -0.53
N ASN A 185 -5.23 2.50 0.41
CA ASN A 185 -5.71 2.64 1.79
C ASN A 185 -4.69 3.36 2.69
N GLU A 186 -5.09 3.61 3.94
CA GLU A 186 -4.30 4.32 4.97
C GLU A 186 -2.92 3.68 5.23
N MET A 187 -2.86 2.36 5.47
CA MET A 187 -1.60 1.64 5.72
C MET A 187 -0.64 1.74 4.54
N ASP A 188 -1.14 1.57 3.31
CA ASP A 188 -0.30 1.66 2.11
C ASP A 188 0.22 3.08 1.89
N CYS A 189 -0.64 4.09 2.07
CA CYS A 189 -0.24 5.48 1.96
C CYS A 189 0.86 5.78 2.99
N ALA A 190 0.66 5.42 4.26
CA ALA A 190 1.65 5.63 5.32
C ALA A 190 2.99 4.94 4.99
N ALA A 191 2.96 3.68 4.56
CA ALA A 191 4.16 2.94 4.18
C ALA A 191 4.90 3.56 2.99
N THR A 192 4.16 4.01 1.97
CA THR A 192 4.76 4.69 0.82
C THR A 192 5.33 6.05 1.19
N ILE A 193 4.65 6.87 2.01
CA ILE A 193 5.18 8.16 2.45
C ILE A 193 6.47 7.97 3.26
N LYS A 194 6.51 7.00 4.18
CA LYS A 194 7.73 6.66 4.94
C LYS A 194 8.88 6.24 4.03
N TYR A 195 8.58 5.47 2.98
CA TYR A 195 9.54 5.13 1.95
C TYR A 195 10.06 6.38 1.20
N LEU A 196 9.18 7.31 0.82
CA LEU A 196 9.57 8.55 0.14
C LEU A 196 10.45 9.44 1.05
N GLN A 197 10.11 9.58 2.34
CA GLN A 197 10.93 10.29 3.34
C GLN A 197 12.35 9.71 3.42
N THR A 198 12.45 8.38 3.48
CA THR A 198 13.74 7.67 3.54
C THR A 198 14.54 7.82 2.25
N THR A 199 13.89 7.76 1.10
CA THR A 199 14.53 7.80 -0.21
C THR A 199 14.99 9.20 -0.59
N TYR A 200 14.25 10.23 -0.20
CA TYR A 200 14.52 11.62 -0.54
C TYR A 200 14.39 12.54 0.70
N PRO A 201 15.33 12.46 1.66
CA PRO A 201 15.24 13.16 2.94
C PRO A 201 15.53 14.67 2.86
N SER A 202 15.96 15.17 1.70
CA SER A 202 16.27 16.60 1.50
C SER A 202 15.03 17.50 1.41
N LEU A 203 13.84 16.93 1.27
CA LEU A 203 12.60 17.71 1.34
C LEU A 203 12.30 18.09 2.78
N PRO A 204 11.65 19.25 2.99
CA PRO A 204 11.24 19.67 4.32
C PRO A 204 9.95 18.93 4.72
N TRP A 205 10.03 17.60 4.90
CA TRP A 205 8.92 16.76 5.29
C TRP A 205 8.29 17.24 6.60
N LEU A 206 6.97 17.09 6.72
CA LEU A 206 6.30 17.20 8.02
C LEU A 206 6.81 16.13 8.98
N SER A 207 6.61 16.34 10.28
CA SER A 207 6.89 15.30 11.28
C SER A 207 5.99 14.08 11.07
N ASP A 208 6.44 12.91 11.52
CA ASP A 208 5.68 11.66 11.38
C ASP A 208 4.27 11.79 12.00
N GLN A 209 4.17 12.43 13.18
CA GLN A 209 2.88 12.70 13.84
C GLN A 209 1.91 13.55 13.00
N GLU A 210 2.42 14.58 12.31
CA GLU A 210 1.61 15.45 11.44
C GLU A 210 1.14 14.71 10.18
N LEU A 211 2.02 13.92 9.57
CA LEU A 211 1.70 13.11 8.39
C LEU A 211 0.61 12.09 8.69
N GLU A 212 0.72 11.40 9.82
CA GLU A 212 -0.24 10.40 10.26
C GLU A 212 -1.63 11.00 10.51
N SER A 213 -1.68 12.10 11.25
CA SER A 213 -2.93 12.83 11.52
C SER A 213 -3.63 13.23 10.22
N GLY A 214 -2.87 13.59 9.19
CA GLY A 214 -3.39 13.89 7.85
C GLY A 214 -3.92 12.67 7.09
N ILE A 215 -3.25 11.51 7.18
CA ILE A 215 -3.61 10.29 6.45
C ILE A 215 -4.81 9.56 7.09
N GLU A 216 -4.92 9.57 8.42
CA GLU A 216 -6.00 8.92 9.18
C GLU A 216 -7.36 9.65 9.14
N VAL A 217 -7.34 10.94 8.80
CA VAL A 217 -8.52 11.79 8.85
C VAL A 217 -8.86 12.30 7.46
N PRO A 218 -9.89 11.69 6.84
CA PRO A 218 -10.60 12.46 5.85
C PRO A 218 -12.10 12.15 5.85
N ASN A 219 -12.78 12.79 6.79
CA ASN A 219 -14.22 13.05 6.70
C ASN A 219 -14.48 14.52 6.31
N GLN A 220 -13.57 15.13 5.54
CA GLN A 220 -13.71 16.50 5.07
C GLN A 220 -13.87 16.55 3.54
N GLU A 221 -14.55 17.58 3.06
CA GLU A 221 -14.65 17.87 1.63
C GLU A 221 -13.26 18.02 1.00
N LEU A 222 -13.16 17.74 -0.30
CA LEU A 222 -11.93 17.68 -1.10
C LEU A 222 -11.06 18.94 -1.11
N SER A 223 -11.47 20.00 -0.41
CA SER A 223 -10.94 21.35 -0.56
C SER A 223 -9.51 21.53 -0.05
N THR A 224 -8.95 20.57 0.68
CA THR A 224 -7.58 20.65 1.18
C THR A 224 -6.89 19.30 1.08
N GLY A 225 -5.96 19.16 0.12
CA GLY A 225 -5.03 18.02 0.09
C GLY A 225 -4.21 17.93 1.38
N ILE A 226 -3.75 16.73 1.72
CA ILE A 226 -2.91 16.49 2.91
C ILE A 226 -1.51 17.03 2.61
N PRO A 227 -1.05 18.11 3.28
CA PRO A 227 0.33 18.56 3.11
C PRO A 227 1.30 17.47 3.57
N LEU A 228 2.39 17.28 2.83
CA LEU A 228 3.45 16.33 3.17
C LEU A 228 4.76 17.03 3.56
N THR A 229 4.88 18.32 3.21
CA THR A 229 6.05 19.16 3.50
C THR A 229 5.63 20.45 4.20
N THR A 230 6.51 21.01 5.03
CA THR A 230 6.25 22.25 5.80
C THR A 230 6.06 23.48 4.91
N ASP A 231 6.64 23.47 3.70
CA ASP A 231 6.46 24.50 2.67
C ASP A 231 5.14 24.35 1.88
N GLY A 232 4.36 23.29 2.12
CA GLY A 232 3.11 23.00 1.42
C GLY A 232 3.26 22.67 -0.07
N ARG A 233 4.50 22.49 -0.55
CA ARG A 233 4.80 22.22 -1.96
C ARG A 233 4.33 20.84 -2.39
N LEU A 234 4.42 19.87 -1.50
CA LEU A 234 3.99 18.50 -1.73
C LEU A 234 2.67 18.24 -1.01
N LYS A 235 1.63 17.85 -1.75
CA LYS A 235 0.31 17.50 -1.19
C LYS A 235 -0.14 16.12 -1.67
N LEU A 236 -0.78 15.35 -0.81
CA LEU A 236 -1.39 14.06 -1.10
C LEU A 236 -2.91 14.18 -1.14
N TYR A 237 -3.51 13.65 -2.21
CA TYR A 237 -4.95 13.52 -2.39
C TYR A 237 -5.28 12.04 -2.50
N VAL A 238 -6.12 11.53 -1.61
CA VAL A 238 -6.43 10.09 -1.56
C VAL A 238 -7.90 9.85 -1.91
N SER A 239 -8.17 8.86 -2.76
CA SER A 239 -9.54 8.64 -3.24
C SER A 239 -10.52 8.29 -2.11
N TYR A 240 -10.04 7.62 -1.05
CA TYR A 240 -10.86 7.25 0.10
C TYR A 240 -11.30 8.40 0.95
N ALA A 241 -10.39 9.35 1.12
CA ALA A 241 -10.62 10.60 1.79
C ALA A 241 -11.77 11.41 1.19
N HIS A 242 -12.02 11.17 -0.08
CA HIS A 242 -12.77 12.07 -0.93
C HIS A 242 -14.05 11.46 -1.47
N ARG A 243 -14.39 10.25 -0.98
CA ARG A 243 -15.47 9.39 -1.50
C ARG A 243 -15.47 9.45 -3.04
N ALA A 244 -14.27 9.48 -3.62
CA ALA A 244 -14.02 9.61 -5.05
C ALA A 244 -13.79 8.24 -5.67
N PHE A 245 -14.32 7.21 -5.01
CA PHE A 245 -14.20 5.84 -5.42
C PHE A 245 -14.90 5.55 -6.74
N LYS A 246 -14.45 4.44 -7.31
CA LYS A 246 -15.02 3.73 -8.44
C LYS A 246 -16.55 3.72 -8.32
N ILE A 247 -17.23 4.05 -9.41
CA ILE A 247 -18.56 3.50 -9.65
C ILE A 247 -18.26 2.13 -10.29
N GLY A 248 -18.24 1.06 -9.49
CA GLY A 248 -17.89 -0.29 -9.98
C GLY A 248 -17.43 -1.23 -8.87
N SER A 249 -17.76 -2.52 -9.00
CA SER A 249 -17.44 -3.56 -8.02
C SER A 249 -15.92 -3.79 -7.89
N VAL A 250 -15.49 -4.33 -6.75
CA VAL A 250 -14.08 -4.62 -6.39
C VAL A 250 -13.35 -5.49 -7.42
N HIS A 251 -14.11 -6.24 -8.22
CA HIS A 251 -13.61 -7.16 -9.25
C HIS A 251 -13.29 -6.51 -10.60
N GLU A 252 -13.58 -5.22 -10.79
CA GLU A 252 -13.30 -4.56 -12.07
C GLU A 252 -11.86 -4.06 -12.14
N THR A 253 -11.13 -4.55 -13.14
CA THR A 253 -9.76 -4.16 -13.54
C THR A 253 -9.64 -2.71 -14.04
N ARG A 254 -10.65 -1.86 -13.82
CA ARG A 254 -10.75 -0.47 -14.29
C ARG A 254 -10.62 0.54 -13.15
N VAL A 255 -9.67 0.28 -12.26
CA VAL A 255 -9.40 1.12 -11.09
C VAL A 255 -8.54 2.31 -11.50
N THR A 256 -9.14 3.50 -11.62
CA THR A 256 -8.41 4.73 -12.01
C THR A 256 -8.63 5.84 -10.98
N THR A 257 -7.72 6.80 -10.89
CA THR A 257 -7.88 8.04 -10.10
C THR A 257 -8.59 9.15 -10.88
N ALA A 258 -9.04 8.90 -12.12
CA ALA A 258 -9.75 9.84 -12.98
C ALA A 258 -10.83 10.70 -12.28
N ASN A 259 -11.69 10.10 -11.46
CA ASN A 259 -12.71 10.87 -10.70
C ASN A 259 -12.08 11.79 -9.66
N LEU A 260 -11.04 11.32 -8.98
CA LEU A 260 -10.27 12.13 -8.03
C LEU A 260 -9.59 13.30 -8.76
N LEU A 261 -8.96 13.05 -9.92
CA LEU A 261 -8.34 14.09 -10.75
C LEU A 261 -9.34 15.18 -11.14
N ARG A 262 -10.54 14.79 -11.59
CA ARG A 262 -11.60 15.76 -11.92
C ARG A 262 -12.01 16.59 -10.71
N LYS A 263 -12.18 15.96 -9.55
CA LYS A 263 -12.55 16.68 -8.32
C LYS A 263 -11.41 17.61 -7.88
N LEU A 264 -10.15 17.17 -7.97
CA LEU A 264 -8.94 17.94 -7.64
C LEU A 264 -8.85 19.23 -8.47
N VAL A 265 -8.95 19.12 -9.79
CA VAL A 265 -8.90 20.29 -10.70
C VAL A 265 -9.95 21.33 -10.33
N LYS A 266 -11.16 20.88 -9.97
CA LYS A 266 -12.25 21.78 -9.56
C LYS A 266 -11.99 22.40 -8.17
N ALA A 267 -11.50 21.60 -7.21
CA ALA A 267 -11.34 22.02 -5.82
C ALA A 267 -10.19 23.04 -5.66
N GLU A 268 -9.04 22.79 -6.27
CA GLU A 268 -7.85 23.64 -6.16
C GLU A 268 -7.79 24.75 -7.23
N GLN A 269 -8.81 24.86 -8.09
CA GLN A 269 -8.86 25.83 -9.20
C GLN A 269 -7.57 25.84 -10.04
N ILE A 270 -7.10 24.65 -10.38
CA ILE A 270 -5.80 24.43 -11.02
C ILE A 270 -5.75 25.13 -12.39
N ASP A 271 -4.70 25.91 -12.62
CA ASP A 271 -4.38 26.44 -13.94
C ASP A 271 -3.88 25.30 -14.85
N LEU A 272 -4.77 24.84 -15.73
CA LEU A 272 -4.55 23.71 -16.63
C LEU A 272 -3.41 23.95 -17.63
N GLU A 273 -3.15 25.21 -17.99
CA GLU A 273 -2.06 25.61 -18.89
C GLU A 273 -0.69 25.61 -18.20
N GLN A 274 -0.68 25.54 -16.86
CA GLN A 274 0.53 25.45 -16.04
C GLN A 274 0.64 24.11 -15.31
N THR A 275 -0.08 23.09 -15.80
CA THR A 275 -0.17 21.78 -15.16
C THR A 275 0.30 20.66 -16.07
N LYS A 276 1.03 19.70 -15.50
CA LYS A 276 1.34 18.41 -16.14
C LYS A 276 0.84 17.25 -15.29
N LEU A 277 0.33 16.20 -15.94
CA LEU A 277 -0.02 14.92 -15.32
C LEU A 277 1.00 13.85 -15.70
N ILE A 278 1.46 13.07 -14.72
CA ILE A 278 2.23 11.84 -14.91
C ILE A 278 1.43 10.66 -14.31
N SER A 279 1.07 9.68 -15.13
CA SER A 279 0.36 8.49 -14.66
C SER A 279 0.66 7.27 -15.54
N GLN A 280 0.58 6.07 -14.95
CA GLN A 280 0.61 4.79 -15.66
C GLN A 280 -0.81 4.31 -16.05
N TRP A 281 -1.86 4.95 -15.52
CA TRP A 281 -3.23 4.49 -15.70
C TRP A 281 -3.90 5.20 -16.86
N ARG A 282 -4.33 4.42 -17.85
CA ARG A 282 -4.99 4.94 -19.06
C ARG A 282 -6.18 5.86 -18.76
N GLY A 283 -7.02 5.54 -17.78
CA GLY A 283 -8.17 6.40 -17.46
C GLY A 283 -7.78 7.75 -16.82
N ASP A 284 -6.63 7.83 -16.14
CA ASP A 284 -6.11 9.10 -15.63
C ASP A 284 -5.64 9.97 -16.81
N LEU A 285 -4.94 9.35 -17.77
CA LEU A 285 -4.46 10.03 -18.99
C LEU A 285 -5.65 10.53 -19.84
N GLU A 286 -6.64 9.69 -20.11
CA GLU A 286 -7.86 10.06 -20.86
C GLU A 286 -8.65 11.19 -20.16
N MET A 287 -8.75 11.14 -18.83
CA MET A 287 -9.39 12.20 -18.06
C MET A 287 -8.61 13.52 -18.14
N ALA A 288 -7.28 13.48 -18.02
CA ALA A 288 -6.45 14.69 -18.13
C ALA A 288 -6.54 15.34 -19.50
N THR A 289 -6.57 14.54 -20.57
CA THR A 289 -6.83 15.04 -21.92
C THR A 289 -8.21 15.69 -22.02
N THR A 290 -9.24 15.06 -21.44
CA THR A 290 -10.61 15.62 -21.40
C THR A 290 -10.67 16.94 -20.64
N LEU A 291 -9.92 17.04 -19.53
CA LEU A 291 -9.78 18.25 -18.73
C LEU A 291 -8.87 19.30 -19.39
N LYS A 292 -8.20 18.99 -20.50
CA LYS A 292 -7.25 19.87 -21.20
C LYS A 292 -6.05 20.29 -20.34
N ILE A 293 -5.52 19.39 -19.52
CA ILE A 293 -4.22 19.61 -18.86
C ILE A 293 -3.13 19.72 -19.94
N ARG A 294 -2.29 20.75 -19.85
CA ARG A 294 -1.28 21.10 -20.88
C ARG A 294 -0.40 19.93 -21.31
N ALA A 295 0.11 19.15 -20.35
CA ALA A 295 0.97 18.02 -20.63
C ALA A 295 0.45 16.76 -19.93
N VAL A 296 0.21 15.70 -20.70
CA VAL A 296 -0.25 14.40 -20.22
C VAL A 296 0.80 13.37 -20.59
N ILE A 297 1.48 12.81 -19.59
CA ILE A 297 2.70 12.01 -19.78
C ILE A 297 2.48 10.61 -19.20
N ASP A 298 2.72 9.60 -20.01
CA ASP A 298 2.76 8.21 -19.54
C ASP A 298 4.01 7.99 -18.68
N SER A 299 3.87 7.39 -17.50
CA SER A 299 4.99 7.22 -16.57
C SER A 299 6.17 6.43 -17.18
N ALA A 300 5.90 5.47 -18.07
CA ALA A 300 6.96 4.70 -18.74
C ALA A 300 7.79 5.56 -19.71
N THR A 301 7.24 6.69 -20.18
CA THR A 301 7.95 7.68 -20.98
C THR A 301 8.63 8.75 -20.14
N TYR A 302 8.11 9.03 -18.95
CA TYR A 302 8.64 10.04 -18.04
C TYR A 302 9.93 9.58 -17.34
N PHE A 303 9.94 8.34 -16.86
CA PHE A 303 11.08 7.79 -16.13
C PHE A 303 12.12 7.20 -17.09
N PRO A 304 13.42 7.46 -16.86
CA PRO A 304 14.46 6.92 -17.72
C PRO A 304 14.48 5.38 -17.63
N PRO A 305 14.62 4.68 -18.78
CA PRO A 305 14.65 3.22 -18.77
C PRO A 305 15.87 2.72 -17.98
N THR A 306 15.67 1.61 -17.26
CA THR A 306 16.76 0.92 -16.58
C THR A 306 17.74 0.41 -17.63
N VAL A 307 18.96 0.95 -17.67
CA VAL A 307 20.07 0.38 -18.48
C VAL A 307 20.46 -0.95 -17.83
N SER A 308 19.71 -2.01 -18.12
CA SER A 308 20.02 -3.37 -17.66
C SER A 308 20.92 -4.06 -18.68
N ASN A 309 22.21 -4.17 -18.35
CA ASN A 309 23.21 -5.07 -18.94
C ASN A 309 23.11 -5.38 -20.44
N VAL A 310 23.39 -4.40 -21.30
CA VAL A 310 23.73 -4.64 -22.73
C VAL A 310 25.15 -5.25 -22.89
N THR A 311 25.91 -5.42 -21.80
CA THR A 311 27.32 -5.86 -21.81
C THR A 311 27.57 -7.30 -21.35
N LYS A 312 26.65 -8.25 -21.59
CA LYS A 312 26.97 -9.69 -21.50
C LYS A 312 26.62 -10.53 -22.74
N ALA A 313 26.37 -9.88 -23.87
CA ALA A 313 26.32 -10.53 -25.18
C ALA A 313 27.32 -9.85 -26.12
N LYS A 314 28.60 -9.83 -25.73
CA LYS A 314 29.78 -9.55 -26.58
C LYS A 314 31.04 -9.77 -25.75
N ALA A 315 31.32 -11.03 -25.48
CA ALA A 315 32.68 -11.51 -25.28
C ALA A 315 32.67 -12.91 -25.88
N ASP A 316 33.05 -12.94 -27.16
CA ASP A 316 33.43 -14.13 -27.90
C ASP A 316 34.60 -14.86 -27.20
#